data_AF-A0A8K0U1W8-F1
#
_entry.id   AF-A0A8K0U1W8-F1
#
_cell.length_a   1.000
_cell.length_b   1.000
_cell.length_c   1.000
_cell.angle_alpha   90.00
_cell.angle_beta   90.00
_cell.angle_gamma   90.00
#
_symmetry.space_group_name_H-M   'P 1'
#
loop_
_entity.id
_entity.type
_entity.pdbx_description
1 polymer ?
#
loop_
_entity_poly.entity_id
_entity_poly.type
_entity_poly.pdbx_seq_one_letter_code
_entity_poly.pdbx_strand_id
1 'polypeptide(L)'
;MPSSKTLAFVCLPLFVLSLAYFAQSHVSPLGPAPHLGTSFQLSVALSSLISYAQAAVQHPFRPSKEPSTAQRPEGNVDHQDAEVVIDEPRPRFTRRIIAVGDLHGDLINAGRVLQMAGVVDEDGNWTGNVDVFVQTGDIIDRGDDTIELFEWMEELREQAHGMGGTMVSLLGNHEWMNAIGDWRYVYPSEIDTFGSISARQKAVTTGWLAKAWATNYTTAARLPLHSLLGPPNTDYPPEEDSVYARANAGPLSHAAFSFVHGGLAATYPNLQPFPSAINNISASLLKKLRSRNPQPPPHPPHAYPGLPAGATREETRLYGSDGPLWYRGWAEDDESKVCARVDEVLQKTGTRRMVMGHTPNFQSIVARCGGKVLIIDTGISHAYGGVLSALSIEYSLEPVKGGGWKEQEVVKALYAEQEDELLVHATRELVGDLW
;
A
#
# COMPACT_ATOMS: atom_id res chain seq x y z
N MET A 1 27.14 22.52 -21.13
CA MET A 1 28.29 21.69 -20.71
C MET A 1 28.92 22.31 -19.48
N PRO A 2 28.76 21.75 -18.27
CA PRO A 2 29.50 22.23 -17.11
C PRO A 2 30.97 21.77 -17.20
N SER A 3 31.90 22.63 -16.79
CA SER A 3 33.34 22.42 -16.96
C SER A 3 33.89 21.25 -16.12
N SER A 4 34.89 20.52 -16.65
CA SER A 4 35.45 19.28 -16.08
C SER A 4 36.10 19.40 -14.69
N LYS A 5 36.14 20.60 -14.09
CA LYS A 5 36.74 20.84 -12.77
C LYS A 5 35.78 20.57 -11.61
N THR A 6 34.46 20.66 -11.82
CA THR A 6 33.47 20.43 -10.75
C THR A 6 33.25 18.95 -10.46
N LEU A 7 33.43 18.08 -11.47
CA LEU A 7 33.31 16.63 -11.33
C LEU A 7 34.45 16.02 -10.49
N ALA A 8 35.64 16.62 -10.52
CA ALA A 8 36.80 16.15 -9.78
C ALA A 8 36.73 16.41 -8.26
N PHE A 9 35.99 17.43 -7.81
CA PHE A 9 35.93 17.81 -6.39
C PHE A 9 34.92 16.99 -5.56
N VAL A 10 33.98 16.29 -6.19
CA VAL A 10 32.96 15.48 -5.50
C VAL A 10 33.26 13.99 -5.61
N CYS A 11 33.83 13.52 -6.73
CA CYS A 11 34.12 12.09 -6.91
C CYS A 11 35.32 11.58 -6.11
N LEU A 12 36.34 12.42 -5.88
CA LEU A 12 37.57 12.01 -5.18
C LEU A 12 37.35 11.62 -3.70
N PRO A 13 36.59 12.37 -2.87
CA PRO A 13 36.36 11.98 -1.48
C PRO A 13 35.46 10.75 -1.34
N LEU A 14 34.49 10.54 -2.25
CA LEU A 14 33.58 9.38 -2.23
C LEU A 14 34.27 8.08 -2.67
N PHE A 15 35.21 8.16 -3.62
CA PHE A 15 36.01 7.01 -4.03
C PHE A 15 36.96 6.55 -2.90
N VAL A 16 37.50 7.49 -2.12
CA VAL A 16 38.33 7.18 -0.94
C VAL A 16 37.53 6.54 0.19
N LEU A 17 36.27 6.96 0.41
CA LEU A 17 35.36 6.33 1.37
C LEU A 17 34.95 4.90 0.96
N SER A 18 34.73 4.66 -0.33
CA SER A 18 34.42 3.33 -0.87
C SER A 18 35.61 2.37 -0.77
N LEU A 19 36.83 2.84 -1.08
CA LEU A 19 38.07 2.07 -0.89
C LEU A 19 38.39 1.78 0.58
N ALA A 20 38.09 2.71 1.49
CA ALA A 20 38.27 2.50 2.93
C ALA A 20 37.29 1.43 3.48
N TYR A 21 36.05 1.42 2.99
CA TYR A 21 35.05 0.40 3.35
C TYR A 21 35.45 -0.98 2.80
N PHE A 22 35.96 -1.03 1.57
CA PHE A 22 36.45 -2.26 0.94
C PHE A 22 37.73 -2.80 1.59
N ALA A 23 38.59 -1.93 2.11
CA ALA A 23 39.78 -2.33 2.86
C ALA A 23 39.41 -2.86 4.27
N GLN A 24 38.40 -2.30 4.93
CA GLN A 24 37.91 -2.77 6.24
C GLN A 24 37.26 -4.16 6.18
N SER A 25 36.63 -4.53 5.07
CA SER A 25 36.07 -5.89 4.88
C SER A 25 37.13 -6.99 4.73
N HIS A 26 38.41 -6.64 4.54
CA HIS A 26 39.51 -7.60 4.35
C HIS A 26 40.49 -7.72 5.54
N VAL A 27 40.26 -7.01 6.65
CA VAL A 27 41.16 -7.04 7.84
C VAL A 27 40.40 -7.34 9.15
N SER A 28 39.26 -8.03 9.08
CA SER A 28 38.63 -8.61 10.28
C SER A 28 39.23 -9.99 10.59
N PRO A 29 39.56 -10.31 11.85
CA PRO A 29 40.07 -11.62 12.26
C PRO A 29 38.99 -12.72 12.27
N LEU A 30 37.77 -12.40 11.83
CA LEU A 30 36.67 -13.31 11.57
C LEU A 30 36.45 -13.29 10.05
N GLY A 31 36.82 -14.37 9.35
CA GLY A 31 36.78 -14.44 7.89
C GLY A 31 35.40 -14.20 7.26
N PRO A 32 35.31 -14.09 5.92
CA PRO A 32 34.07 -13.71 5.24
C PRO A 32 33.01 -14.83 5.28
N ALA A 33 31.74 -14.43 5.48
CA ALA A 33 30.57 -15.31 5.40
C ALA A 33 30.25 -15.70 3.93
N PRO A 34 29.94 -16.98 3.63
CA PRO A 34 29.94 -17.48 2.27
C PRO A 34 28.54 -17.48 1.63
N HIS A 35 27.94 -16.32 1.30
CA HIS A 35 26.63 -16.32 0.59
C HIS A 35 26.42 -15.26 -0.49
N LEU A 36 27.39 -14.39 -0.81
CA LEU A 36 27.21 -13.38 -1.85
C LEU A 36 28.36 -13.46 -2.85
N GLY A 37 28.05 -13.90 -4.07
CA GLY A 37 28.97 -13.88 -5.20
C GLY A 37 29.41 -12.46 -5.52
N THR A 38 30.70 -12.28 -5.77
CA THR A 38 31.36 -10.99 -6.07
C THR A 38 30.79 -10.28 -7.30
N SER A 39 30.09 -10.99 -8.18
CA SER A 39 29.39 -10.43 -9.35
C SER A 39 28.13 -9.65 -9.00
N PHE A 40 27.43 -9.99 -7.90
CA PHE A 40 26.16 -9.35 -7.53
C PHE A 40 26.37 -7.97 -6.89
N GLN A 41 27.44 -7.80 -6.10
CA GLN A 41 27.76 -6.53 -5.44
C GLN A 41 28.23 -5.44 -6.41
N LEU A 42 28.90 -5.80 -7.51
CA LEU A 42 29.32 -4.82 -8.52
C LEU A 42 28.12 -4.27 -9.33
N SER A 43 27.12 -5.11 -9.63
CA SER A 43 25.95 -4.70 -10.41
C SER A 43 25.08 -3.70 -9.65
N VAL A 44 24.80 -3.95 -8.36
CA VAL A 44 24.00 -3.04 -7.51
C VAL A 44 24.66 -1.67 -7.36
N ALA A 45 26.01 -1.63 -7.28
CA ALA A 45 26.77 -0.39 -7.16
C ALA A 45 26.79 0.43 -8.46
N LEU A 46 26.81 -0.22 -9.64
CA LEU A 46 26.80 0.49 -10.92
C LEU A 46 25.41 1.08 -11.25
N SER A 47 24.34 0.35 -10.97
CA SER A 47 22.96 0.81 -11.26
C SER A 47 22.59 2.05 -10.43
N SER A 48 22.99 2.06 -9.16
CA SER A 48 22.75 3.19 -8.25
C SER A 48 23.53 4.45 -8.63
N LEU A 49 24.73 4.31 -9.20
CA LEU A 49 25.53 5.44 -9.69
C LEU A 49 24.96 6.08 -10.98
N ILE A 50 24.39 5.28 -11.88
CA ILE A 50 23.81 5.78 -13.13
C ILE A 50 22.52 6.56 -12.84
N SER A 51 21.65 6.06 -11.95
CA SER A 51 20.42 6.75 -11.57
C SER A 51 20.67 8.07 -10.83
N TYR A 52 21.71 8.15 -10.00
CA TYR A 52 22.06 9.39 -9.29
C TYR A 52 22.63 10.48 -10.22
N ALA A 53 23.36 10.08 -11.27
CA ALA A 53 23.89 11.01 -12.25
C ALA A 53 22.77 11.67 -13.09
N GLN A 54 21.65 10.98 -13.33
CA GLN A 54 20.49 11.56 -14.00
C GLN A 54 19.74 12.57 -13.10
N ALA A 55 19.64 12.30 -11.79
CA ALA A 55 18.98 13.21 -10.84
C ALA A 55 19.74 14.54 -10.64
N ALA A 56 21.09 14.52 -10.64
CA ALA A 56 21.91 15.71 -10.42
C ALA A 56 21.95 16.69 -11.61
N VAL A 57 21.51 16.28 -12.80
CA VAL A 57 21.48 17.13 -14.00
C VAL A 57 20.23 18.04 -14.05
N GLN A 58 19.19 17.74 -13.26
CA GLN A 58 17.90 18.45 -13.32
C GLN A 58 17.75 19.62 -12.33
N HIS A 59 18.63 19.80 -11.35
CA HIS A 59 18.51 20.90 -10.37
C HIS A 59 19.85 21.55 -10.00
N PRO A 60 20.21 22.72 -10.57
CA PRO A 60 21.32 23.50 -10.05
C PRO A 60 20.88 24.23 -8.77
N PHE A 61 21.42 23.80 -7.63
CA PHE A 61 21.35 24.50 -6.33
C PHE A 61 21.87 25.94 -6.44
N ARG A 62 21.11 26.91 -5.91
CA ARG A 62 21.53 28.31 -5.77
C ARG A 62 21.43 28.70 -4.28
N PRO A 63 22.52 29.11 -3.61
CA PRO A 63 22.45 29.51 -2.21
C PRO A 63 21.94 30.95 -2.05
N SER A 64 21.02 31.14 -1.12
CA SER A 64 20.44 32.43 -0.69
C SER A 64 21.45 33.26 0.10
N LYS A 65 21.56 34.56 -0.20
CA LYS A 65 22.33 35.54 0.58
C LYS A 65 21.53 36.04 1.78
N GLU A 66 22.22 36.24 2.90
CA GLU A 66 21.75 36.88 4.14
C GLU A 66 21.25 38.33 3.93
N PRO A 67 20.35 38.84 4.79
CA PRO A 67 19.86 40.20 4.66
C PRO A 67 20.79 41.23 5.35
N SER A 68 21.19 42.24 4.59
CA SER A 68 21.84 43.46 5.08
C SER A 68 20.78 44.49 5.52
N THR A 69 21.02 45.06 6.70
CA THR A 69 20.32 46.21 7.29
C THR A 69 20.44 47.47 6.44
N ALA A 70 19.32 48.11 6.11
CA ALA A 70 19.30 49.50 5.63
C ALA A 70 18.00 50.22 6.03
N GLN A 71 18.18 51.51 6.37
CA GLN A 71 17.24 52.42 7.01
C GLN A 71 16.09 52.88 6.07
N ARG A 72 14.94 53.22 6.68
CA ARG A 72 13.81 53.90 6.03
C ARG A 72 14.13 55.37 5.72
N PRO A 73 13.71 55.85 4.55
CA PRO A 73 13.20 57.21 4.40
C PRO A 73 11.69 57.20 4.09
N GLU A 74 10.97 58.08 4.77
CA GLU A 74 9.57 58.39 4.51
C GLU A 74 9.41 59.07 3.13
N GLY A 75 8.53 58.53 2.30
CA GLY A 75 8.18 59.08 0.99
C GLY A 75 6.79 58.62 0.61
N ASN A 76 5.86 59.59 0.58
CA ASN A 76 4.46 59.43 0.23
C ASN A 76 4.33 59.05 -1.26
N VAL A 77 3.83 57.85 -1.57
CA VAL A 77 3.49 57.44 -2.95
C VAL A 77 2.12 56.78 -2.91
N ASP A 78 1.22 57.41 -3.67
CA ASP A 78 -0.14 56.97 -3.97
C ASP A 78 -0.08 55.63 -4.72
N HIS A 79 -0.54 54.55 -4.07
CA HIS A 79 -0.68 53.24 -4.68
C HIS A 79 -2.17 52.89 -4.75
N GLN A 80 -2.72 53.03 -5.95
CA GLN A 80 -3.89 52.26 -6.36
C GLN A 80 -3.55 50.77 -6.17
N ASP A 81 -4.39 50.07 -5.41
CA ASP A 81 -4.37 48.63 -5.24
C ASP A 81 -4.61 47.94 -6.59
N ALA A 82 -3.55 47.80 -7.38
CA ALA A 82 -3.48 46.77 -8.39
C ALA A 82 -3.00 45.50 -7.67
N GLU A 83 -3.96 44.67 -7.29
CA GLU A 83 -3.72 43.30 -6.84
C GLU A 83 -2.97 42.57 -7.97
N VAL A 84 -1.64 42.56 -7.90
CA VAL A 84 -0.81 41.76 -8.79
C VAL A 84 -1.01 40.31 -8.36
N VAL A 85 -2.05 39.68 -8.87
CA VAL A 85 -2.21 38.23 -8.84
C VAL A 85 -1.08 37.68 -9.70
N ILE A 86 0.04 37.34 -9.06
CA ILE A 86 1.08 36.54 -9.68
C ILE A 86 0.47 35.13 -9.79
N ASP A 87 -0.19 34.87 -10.91
CA ASP A 87 -0.72 33.57 -11.30
C ASP A 87 0.47 32.67 -11.66
N GLU A 88 1.29 32.31 -10.66
CA GLU A 88 2.21 31.19 -10.85
C GLU A 88 1.34 29.97 -11.17
N PRO A 89 1.63 29.24 -12.27
CA PRO A 89 0.79 28.14 -12.67
C PRO A 89 0.82 27.06 -11.59
N ARG A 90 -0.28 26.96 -10.83
CA ARG A 90 -0.48 25.90 -9.85
C ARG A 90 -0.30 24.55 -10.55
N PRO A 91 0.61 23.65 -10.11
CA PRO A 91 0.87 22.42 -10.85
C PRO A 91 -0.33 21.48 -10.80
N ARG A 92 -0.57 20.78 -11.91
CA ARG A 92 -1.49 19.63 -11.93
C ARG A 92 -0.93 18.53 -11.02
N PHE A 93 -1.81 17.90 -10.25
CA PHE A 93 -1.48 16.68 -9.51
C PHE A 93 -2.13 15.47 -10.17
N THR A 94 -1.42 14.35 -10.20
CA THR A 94 -1.94 13.04 -10.64
C THR A 94 -1.48 11.95 -9.70
N ARG A 95 -2.29 10.91 -9.54
CA ARG A 95 -1.93 9.70 -8.82
C ARG A 95 -2.54 8.48 -9.50
N ARG A 96 -1.73 7.45 -9.75
CA ARG A 96 -2.14 6.14 -10.25
C ARG A 96 -1.98 5.09 -9.16
N ILE A 97 -3.09 4.46 -8.81
CA ILE A 97 -3.16 3.40 -7.81
C ILE A 97 -3.64 2.13 -8.51
N ILE A 98 -2.97 1.01 -8.24
CA ILE A 98 -3.41 -0.32 -8.66
C ILE A 98 -3.74 -1.14 -7.42
N ALA A 99 -4.85 -1.86 -7.44
CA ALA A 99 -5.19 -2.83 -6.39
C ALA A 99 -5.48 -4.21 -6.97
N VAL A 100 -5.00 -5.26 -6.30
CA VAL A 100 -5.21 -6.66 -6.68
C VAL A 100 -5.79 -7.43 -5.50
N GLY A 101 -6.73 -8.31 -5.82
CA GLY A 101 -7.40 -9.21 -4.89
C GLY A 101 -6.54 -10.37 -4.41
N ASP A 102 -7.23 -11.45 -4.10
CA ASP A 102 -6.70 -12.66 -3.47
C ASP A 102 -5.81 -13.44 -4.45
N LEU A 103 -4.59 -13.79 -4.02
CA LEU A 103 -3.58 -14.45 -4.87
C LEU A 103 -3.43 -15.94 -4.56
N HIS A 104 -3.68 -16.35 -3.32
CA HIS A 104 -3.76 -17.75 -2.90
C HIS A 104 -2.65 -18.66 -3.47
N GLY A 105 -1.41 -18.32 -3.15
CA GLY A 105 -0.24 -19.18 -3.38
C GLY A 105 0.11 -19.39 -4.85
N ASP A 106 -0.32 -18.50 -5.75
CA ASP A 106 -0.15 -18.62 -7.20
C ASP A 106 0.77 -17.53 -7.76
N LEU A 107 2.05 -17.84 -7.88
CA LEU A 107 3.06 -16.89 -8.37
C LEU A 107 2.85 -16.54 -9.85
N ILE A 108 2.43 -17.53 -10.64
CA ILE A 108 2.28 -17.37 -12.09
C ILE A 108 1.16 -16.37 -12.41
N ASN A 109 -0.02 -16.55 -11.82
CA ASN A 109 -1.12 -15.61 -12.06
C ASN A 109 -0.89 -14.26 -11.38
N ALA A 110 -0.20 -14.21 -10.23
CA ALA A 110 0.23 -12.94 -9.65
C ALA A 110 1.13 -12.16 -10.61
N GLY A 111 2.14 -12.81 -11.20
CA GLY A 111 3.02 -12.25 -12.23
C GLY A 111 2.24 -11.67 -13.42
N ARG A 112 1.34 -12.48 -13.99
CA ARG A 112 0.51 -12.06 -15.15
C ARG A 112 -0.34 -10.84 -14.83
N VAL A 113 -1.02 -10.82 -13.68
CA VAL A 113 -1.89 -9.70 -13.27
C VAL A 113 -1.07 -8.44 -13.00
N LEU A 114 0.03 -8.54 -12.27
CA LEU A 114 0.86 -7.38 -11.92
C LEU A 114 1.53 -6.78 -13.15
N GLN A 115 1.96 -7.62 -14.10
CA GLN A 115 2.53 -7.17 -15.36
C GLN A 115 1.46 -6.48 -16.24
N MET A 116 0.29 -7.10 -16.40
CA MET A 116 -0.85 -6.53 -17.13
C MET A 116 -1.25 -5.15 -16.57
N ALA A 117 -1.28 -5.01 -15.24
CA ALA A 117 -1.64 -3.75 -14.59
C ALA A 117 -0.52 -2.68 -14.64
N GLY A 118 0.67 -3.06 -15.11
CA GLY A 118 1.86 -2.21 -15.18
C GLY A 118 2.56 -1.98 -13.84
N VAL A 119 2.30 -2.82 -12.84
CA VAL A 119 2.98 -2.78 -11.53
C VAL A 119 4.41 -3.31 -11.67
N VAL A 120 4.58 -4.40 -12.42
CA VAL A 120 5.89 -5.01 -12.70
C VAL A 120 6.19 -5.08 -14.20
N ASP A 121 7.47 -5.13 -14.55
CA ASP A 121 7.94 -5.34 -15.93
C ASP A 121 7.99 -6.83 -16.30
N GLU A 122 8.58 -7.14 -17.47
CA GLU A 122 8.75 -8.52 -17.97
C GLU A 122 9.68 -9.37 -17.09
N ASP A 123 10.56 -8.74 -16.31
CA ASP A 123 11.49 -9.41 -15.39
C ASP A 123 10.92 -9.50 -13.96
N GLY A 124 9.69 -9.04 -13.74
CA GLY A 124 9.03 -9.04 -12.43
C GLY A 124 9.48 -7.92 -11.50
N ASN A 125 10.16 -6.88 -12.00
CA ASN A 125 10.60 -5.73 -11.20
C ASN A 125 9.59 -4.57 -11.24
N TRP A 126 9.53 -3.79 -10.18
CA TRP A 126 8.70 -2.59 -10.08
C TRP A 126 8.98 -1.62 -11.23
N THR A 127 7.94 -1.24 -11.96
CA THR A 127 8.10 -0.40 -13.17
C THR A 127 8.38 1.08 -12.87
N GLY A 128 7.98 1.56 -11.68
CA GLY A 128 7.92 2.99 -11.39
C GLY A 128 6.72 3.72 -12.01
N ASN A 129 5.83 3.04 -12.73
CA ASN A 129 4.67 3.64 -13.40
C ASN A 129 3.42 3.72 -12.50
N VAL A 130 3.49 3.15 -11.31
CA VAL A 130 2.40 3.12 -10.32
C VAL A 130 2.87 3.87 -9.09
N ASP A 131 2.06 4.80 -8.58
CA ASP A 131 2.39 5.54 -7.36
C ASP A 131 2.12 4.68 -6.12
N VAL A 132 1.03 3.90 -6.15
CA VAL A 132 0.66 3.01 -5.05
C VAL A 132 0.12 1.68 -5.57
N PHE A 133 0.70 0.57 -5.11
CA PHE A 133 0.14 -0.76 -5.30
C PHE A 133 -0.50 -1.25 -4.00
N VAL A 134 -1.72 -1.79 -4.07
CA VAL A 134 -2.45 -2.36 -2.94
C VAL A 134 -2.74 -3.84 -3.17
N GLN A 135 -2.37 -4.70 -2.23
CA GLN A 135 -2.77 -6.11 -2.21
C GLN A 135 -3.73 -6.33 -1.04
N THR A 136 -4.93 -6.90 -1.29
CA THR A 136 -6.03 -6.93 -0.30
C THR A 136 -6.09 -8.16 0.59
N GLY A 137 -4.98 -8.86 0.84
CA GLY A 137 -4.91 -10.05 1.69
C GLY A 137 -5.13 -11.36 0.94
N ASP A 138 -4.99 -12.49 1.64
CA ASP A 138 -5.07 -13.84 1.07
C ASP A 138 -4.04 -14.07 -0.05
N ILE A 139 -2.78 -13.83 0.30
CA ILE A 139 -1.64 -14.20 -0.54
C ILE A 139 -1.32 -15.69 -0.36
N ILE A 140 -1.57 -16.25 0.84
CA ILE A 140 -1.27 -17.64 1.21
C ILE A 140 -2.44 -18.63 0.96
N ASP A 141 -2.11 -19.92 1.07
CA ASP A 141 -2.98 -21.11 0.93
C ASP A 141 -3.49 -21.38 -0.48
N ARG A 142 -4.06 -22.58 -0.69
CA ARG A 142 -4.52 -23.15 -1.97
C ARG A 142 -3.43 -23.42 -3.00
N GLY A 143 -2.47 -22.52 -3.18
CA GLY A 143 -1.30 -22.73 -4.02
C GLY A 143 -0.06 -23.11 -3.21
N ASP A 144 0.99 -23.53 -3.91
CA ASP A 144 2.24 -24.02 -3.31
C ASP A 144 3.35 -22.95 -3.28
N ASP A 145 3.15 -21.79 -3.92
CA ASP A 145 4.19 -20.77 -4.14
C ASP A 145 4.31 -19.74 -3.01
N THR A 146 3.85 -20.08 -1.80
CA THR A 146 3.79 -19.15 -0.66
C THR A 146 5.13 -18.48 -0.36
N ILE A 147 6.22 -19.26 -0.34
CA ILE A 147 7.55 -18.73 0.00
C ILE A 147 7.99 -17.71 -1.07
N GLU A 148 7.94 -18.10 -2.34
CA GLU A 148 8.39 -17.27 -3.47
C GLU A 148 7.53 -16.00 -3.61
N LEU A 149 6.21 -16.12 -3.43
CA LEU A 149 5.30 -14.96 -3.45
C LEU A 149 5.65 -13.94 -2.36
N PHE A 150 5.81 -14.37 -1.11
CA PHE A 150 6.12 -13.41 -0.05
C PHE A 150 7.54 -12.83 -0.18
N GLU A 151 8.51 -13.60 -0.66
CA GLU A 151 9.85 -13.06 -0.96
C GLU A 151 9.76 -11.98 -2.04
N TRP A 152 9.07 -12.27 -3.16
CA TRP A 152 8.87 -11.30 -4.24
C TRP A 152 8.10 -10.06 -3.80
N MET A 153 7.07 -10.20 -2.97
CA MET A 153 6.29 -9.08 -2.44
C MET A 153 7.12 -8.15 -1.54
N GLU A 154 8.09 -8.69 -0.79
CA GLU A 154 9.00 -7.86 -0.01
C GLU A 154 10.09 -7.20 -0.87
N GLU A 155 10.58 -7.87 -1.92
CA GLU A 155 11.45 -7.24 -2.93
C GLU A 155 10.76 -6.08 -3.65
N LEU A 156 9.53 -6.28 -4.11
CA LEU A 156 8.72 -5.23 -4.74
C LEU A 156 8.48 -4.05 -3.80
N ARG A 157 8.31 -4.30 -2.50
CA ARG A 157 8.16 -3.23 -1.49
C ARG A 157 9.40 -2.36 -1.42
N GLU A 158 10.59 -2.97 -1.42
CA GLU A 158 11.86 -2.24 -1.42
C GLU A 158 12.07 -1.45 -2.72
N GLN A 159 11.80 -2.07 -3.87
CA GLN A 159 11.92 -1.43 -5.18
C GLN A 159 10.96 -0.24 -5.33
N ALA A 160 9.68 -0.43 -4.94
CA ALA A 160 8.68 0.63 -4.94
C ALA A 160 9.17 1.83 -4.12
N HIS A 161 9.63 1.59 -2.89
CA HIS A 161 10.15 2.65 -2.04
C HIS A 161 11.35 3.36 -2.66
N GLY A 162 12.30 2.61 -3.23
CA GLY A 162 13.48 3.15 -3.91
C GLY A 162 13.16 4.03 -5.12
N MET A 163 11.99 3.84 -5.74
CA MET A 163 11.50 4.60 -6.90
C MET A 163 10.40 5.62 -6.56
N GLY A 164 10.15 5.87 -5.26
CA GLY A 164 9.13 6.82 -4.81
C GLY A 164 7.68 6.30 -4.86
N GLY A 165 7.49 5.04 -5.24
CA GLY A 165 6.22 4.33 -5.13
C GLY A 165 5.95 3.84 -3.71
N THR A 166 4.76 3.28 -3.48
CA THR A 166 4.38 2.71 -2.20
C THR A 166 3.62 1.40 -2.38
N MET A 167 3.91 0.41 -1.55
CA MET A 167 3.16 -0.84 -1.52
C MET A 167 2.40 -0.94 -0.19
N VAL A 168 1.08 -1.15 -0.29
CA VAL A 168 0.17 -1.38 0.84
C VAL A 168 -0.31 -2.82 0.78
N SER A 169 0.04 -3.62 1.78
CA SER A 169 -0.36 -5.04 1.81
C SER A 169 -1.27 -5.28 3.01
N LEU A 170 -2.39 -5.95 2.77
CA LEU A 170 -3.35 -6.26 3.82
C LEU A 170 -3.20 -7.69 4.30
N LEU A 171 -3.63 -7.95 5.53
CA LEU A 171 -3.83 -9.30 6.05
C LEU A 171 -5.25 -9.75 5.69
N GLY A 172 -5.34 -10.88 4.99
CA GLY A 172 -6.59 -11.58 4.73
C GLY A 172 -6.90 -12.64 5.77
N ASN A 173 -8.05 -13.30 5.63
CA ASN A 173 -8.43 -14.32 6.61
C ASN A 173 -7.48 -15.53 6.57
N HIS A 174 -6.82 -15.81 5.45
CA HIS A 174 -5.88 -16.93 5.32
C HIS A 174 -4.57 -16.68 6.06
N GLU A 175 -4.01 -15.46 6.05
CA GLU A 175 -2.86 -15.14 6.91
C GLU A 175 -3.20 -15.33 8.40
N TRP A 176 -4.42 -14.92 8.79
CA TRP A 176 -4.91 -15.10 10.16
C TRP A 176 -5.16 -16.55 10.54
N MET A 177 -5.79 -17.33 9.66
CA MET A 177 -5.98 -18.78 9.84
C MET A 177 -4.63 -19.47 10.07
N ASN A 178 -3.64 -19.15 9.26
CA ASN A 178 -2.29 -19.70 9.40
C ASN A 178 -1.61 -19.32 10.72
N ALA A 179 -1.71 -18.06 11.15
CA ALA A 179 -1.19 -17.60 12.45
C ALA A 179 -1.93 -18.23 13.64
N ILE A 180 -3.21 -18.58 13.49
CA ILE A 180 -4.02 -19.28 14.50
C ILE A 180 -3.64 -20.77 14.61
N GLY A 181 -3.16 -21.36 13.51
CA GLY A 181 -2.94 -22.80 13.37
C GLY A 181 -4.11 -23.54 12.71
N ASP A 182 -4.92 -22.83 11.94
CA ASP A 182 -5.98 -23.39 11.09
C ASP A 182 -5.49 -23.51 9.65
N TRP A 183 -5.15 -24.73 9.27
CA TRP A 183 -4.52 -25.12 8.01
C TRP A 183 -5.46 -25.95 7.13
N ARG A 184 -6.78 -25.79 7.29
CA ARG A 184 -7.78 -26.52 6.48
C ARG A 184 -7.63 -26.31 4.97
N TYR A 185 -6.96 -25.25 4.54
CA TYR A 185 -6.72 -24.91 3.13
C TYR A 185 -5.25 -25.05 2.70
N VAL A 186 -4.42 -25.62 3.57
CA VAL A 186 -3.00 -25.88 3.29
C VAL A 186 -2.88 -27.26 2.67
N TYR A 187 -2.30 -27.34 1.47
CA TYR A 187 -2.07 -28.61 0.81
C TYR A 187 -0.79 -29.29 1.31
N PRO A 188 -0.73 -30.65 1.30
CA PRO A 188 0.50 -31.36 1.66
C PRO A 188 1.71 -30.94 0.83
N SER A 189 1.51 -30.64 -0.46
CA SER A 189 2.54 -30.12 -1.37
C SER A 189 3.12 -28.79 -0.89
N GLU A 190 2.28 -27.88 -0.41
CA GLU A 190 2.74 -26.63 0.20
C GLU A 190 3.58 -26.89 1.45
N ILE A 191 3.21 -27.86 2.31
CA ILE A 191 4.00 -28.19 3.50
C ILE A 191 5.39 -28.72 3.10
N ASP A 192 5.48 -29.45 1.98
CA ASP A 192 6.73 -29.96 1.45
C ASP A 192 7.68 -28.82 1.01
N THR A 193 7.17 -27.68 0.55
CA THR A 193 8.01 -26.51 0.20
C THR A 193 8.71 -25.90 1.42
N PHE A 194 8.08 -26.00 2.61
CA PHE A 194 8.71 -25.63 3.89
C PHE A 194 9.59 -26.75 4.47
N GLY A 195 9.56 -27.94 3.89
CA GLY A 195 10.34 -29.13 4.28
C GLY A 195 9.82 -29.89 5.50
N SER A 196 8.96 -29.31 6.33
CA SER A 196 8.23 -30.02 7.40
C SER A 196 7.11 -29.19 8.01
N ILE A 197 6.16 -29.86 8.66
CA ILE A 197 5.11 -29.22 9.48
C ILE A 197 5.70 -28.25 10.50
N SER A 198 6.78 -28.65 11.20
CA SER A 198 7.40 -27.80 12.22
C SER A 198 8.05 -26.55 11.63
N ALA A 199 8.71 -26.68 10.49
CA ALA A 199 9.33 -25.55 9.79
C ALA A 199 8.27 -24.55 9.31
N ARG A 200 7.19 -25.03 8.70
CA ARG A 200 6.05 -24.19 8.29
C ARG A 200 5.39 -23.51 9.49
N GLN A 201 5.08 -24.27 10.53
CA GLN A 201 4.47 -23.73 11.75
C GLN A 201 5.33 -22.64 12.36
N LYS A 202 6.64 -22.85 12.44
CA LYS A 202 7.58 -21.82 12.87
C LYS A 202 7.46 -20.61 11.96
N ALA A 203 7.52 -20.76 10.64
CA ALA A 203 7.49 -19.66 9.69
C ALA A 203 6.26 -18.73 9.87
N VAL A 204 5.06 -19.31 9.92
CA VAL A 204 3.78 -18.57 10.01
C VAL A 204 3.38 -18.12 11.42
N THR A 205 4.05 -18.58 12.48
CA THR A 205 3.73 -18.16 13.87
C THR A 205 4.81 -17.31 14.53
N THR A 206 6.09 -17.59 14.30
CA THR A 206 7.20 -16.95 15.04
C THR A 206 8.39 -16.58 14.16
N GLY A 207 8.44 -17.12 12.95
CA GLY A 207 9.52 -16.98 11.99
C GLY A 207 9.33 -15.78 11.06
N TRP A 208 9.86 -15.92 9.84
CA TRP A 208 10.02 -14.81 8.91
C TRP A 208 8.68 -14.28 8.38
N LEU A 209 7.74 -15.14 7.96
CA LEU A 209 6.40 -14.74 7.53
C LEU A 209 5.64 -14.00 8.64
N ALA A 210 5.60 -14.59 9.84
CA ALA A 210 4.95 -13.96 10.99
C ALA A 210 5.55 -12.60 11.36
N LYS A 211 6.86 -12.42 11.13
CA LYS A 211 7.53 -11.13 11.33
C LYS A 211 7.15 -10.14 10.23
N ALA A 212 7.17 -10.56 8.96
CA ALA A 212 6.76 -9.74 7.83
C ALA A 212 5.32 -9.23 8.01
N TRP A 213 4.36 -10.12 8.28
CA TRP A 213 2.97 -9.77 8.57
C TRP A 213 2.82 -8.73 9.68
N ALA A 214 3.60 -8.86 10.75
CA ALA A 214 3.51 -7.94 11.88
C ALA A 214 4.20 -6.58 11.65
N THR A 215 5.07 -6.45 10.65
CA THR A 215 5.84 -5.23 10.39
C THR A 215 5.34 -4.48 9.16
N ASN A 216 4.94 -5.20 8.11
CA ASN A 216 4.73 -4.64 6.78
C ASN A 216 3.26 -4.71 6.31
N TYR A 217 2.38 -5.36 7.07
CA TYR A 217 0.98 -5.59 6.69
C TYR A 217 0.03 -4.96 7.71
N THR A 218 -1.14 -4.52 7.22
CA THR A 218 -2.22 -3.97 8.07
C THR A 218 -3.53 -4.71 7.81
N THR A 219 -4.48 -4.70 8.76
CA THR A 219 -5.78 -5.36 8.52
C THR A 219 -6.73 -4.47 7.70
N ALA A 220 -6.63 -3.15 7.88
CA ALA A 220 -7.35 -2.17 7.08
C ALA A 220 -6.39 -1.07 6.65
N ALA A 221 -6.69 -0.43 5.52
CA ALA A 221 -5.96 0.74 5.06
C ALA A 221 -6.90 1.89 4.66
N ARG A 222 -6.46 3.11 4.96
CA ARG A 222 -7.01 4.33 4.37
C ARG A 222 -5.96 4.87 3.43
N LEU A 223 -6.31 5.03 2.15
CA LEU A 223 -5.39 5.55 1.15
C LEU A 223 -5.89 6.90 0.64
N PRO A 224 -5.29 8.02 1.09
CA PRO A 224 -5.62 9.32 0.55
C PRO A 224 -5.20 9.48 -0.91
N LEU A 225 -6.08 10.06 -1.73
CA LEU A 225 -5.84 10.30 -3.16
C LEU A 225 -4.91 11.48 -3.38
N HIS A 226 -4.80 12.40 -2.41
CA HIS A 226 -3.93 13.57 -2.44
C HIS A 226 -3.08 13.67 -1.18
N SER A 227 -1.82 14.12 -1.31
CA SER A 227 -0.84 14.16 -0.22
C SER A 227 -1.21 15.09 0.94
N LEU A 228 -2.04 16.11 0.70
CA LEU A 228 -2.55 17.02 1.75
C LEU A 228 -3.35 16.31 2.84
N LEU A 229 -3.96 15.17 2.51
CA LEU A 229 -4.73 14.37 3.45
C LEU A 229 -3.85 13.42 4.27
N GLY A 230 -2.55 13.38 3.97
CA GLY A 230 -1.52 12.58 4.62
C GLY A 230 -1.05 11.37 3.80
N PRO A 231 0.00 10.67 4.28
CA PRO A 231 0.43 9.39 3.71
C PRO A 231 -0.64 8.30 3.87
N PRO A 232 -0.46 7.12 3.23
CA PRO A 232 -1.28 5.95 3.52
C PRO A 232 -1.40 5.70 5.03
N ASN A 233 -2.60 5.31 5.46
CA ASN A 233 -3.00 5.07 6.85
C ASN A 233 -3.02 6.30 7.77
N THR A 234 -3.03 7.52 7.21
CA THR A 234 -3.39 8.71 7.99
C THR A 234 -4.83 8.59 8.48
N ASP A 235 -5.00 8.69 9.80
CA ASP A 235 -6.28 8.51 10.46
C ASP A 235 -7.34 9.50 10.00
N TYR A 236 -8.60 9.05 10.04
CA TYR A 236 -9.77 9.89 9.93
C TYR A 236 -10.72 9.72 11.13
N PRO A 237 -11.13 10.82 11.79
CA PRO A 237 -10.49 12.13 11.68
C PRO A 237 -9.02 12.05 12.15
N PRO A 238 -8.10 12.87 11.60
CA PRO A 238 -6.75 12.96 12.13
C PRO A 238 -6.76 13.63 13.52
N GLU A 239 -5.64 13.57 14.23
CA GLU A 239 -5.44 14.35 15.46
C GLU A 239 -5.67 15.85 15.20
N GLU A 240 -6.29 16.57 16.15
CA GLU A 240 -6.75 17.95 15.96
C GLU A 240 -5.62 18.93 15.60
N ASP A 241 -4.43 18.72 16.14
CA ASP A 241 -3.22 19.51 15.90
C ASP A 241 -2.34 18.98 14.75
N SER A 242 -2.79 17.92 14.06
CA SER A 242 -2.10 17.38 12.90
C SER A 242 -2.04 18.38 11.75
N VAL A 243 -0.91 18.39 11.04
CA VAL A 243 -0.74 19.15 9.79
C VAL A 243 -1.77 18.78 8.71
N TYR A 244 -2.42 17.61 8.83
CA TYR A 244 -3.44 17.14 7.89
C TYR A 244 -4.87 17.52 8.30
N ALA A 245 -5.07 18.09 9.50
CA ALA A 245 -6.41 18.35 10.05
C ALA A 245 -7.25 19.28 9.15
N ARG A 246 -6.64 20.36 8.65
CA ARG A 246 -7.33 21.34 7.79
C ARG A 246 -7.83 20.72 6.49
N ALA A 247 -6.98 19.97 5.78
CA ALA A 247 -7.37 19.32 4.52
C ALA A 247 -8.45 18.23 4.76
N ASN A 248 -8.34 17.49 5.88
CA ASN A 248 -9.33 16.48 6.27
C ASN A 248 -10.66 17.07 6.77
N ALA A 249 -10.73 18.38 7.08
CA ALA A 249 -11.97 19.10 7.36
C ALA A 249 -12.53 19.87 6.14
N GLY A 250 -11.76 19.94 5.06
CA GLY A 250 -12.07 20.73 3.87
C GLY A 250 -12.78 19.95 2.74
N PRO A 251 -12.79 20.52 1.52
CA PRO A 251 -13.41 19.91 0.34
C PRO A 251 -12.82 18.54 -0.04
N LEU A 252 -11.57 18.29 0.33
CA LEU A 252 -10.88 17.02 0.08
C LEU A 252 -11.09 15.98 1.18
N SER A 253 -11.81 16.28 2.27
CA SER A 253 -11.90 15.43 3.48
C SER A 253 -12.06 13.92 3.22
N HIS A 254 -12.86 13.55 2.22
CA HIS A 254 -13.15 12.16 1.87
C HIS A 254 -12.46 11.69 0.58
N ALA A 255 -11.54 12.46 -0.01
CA ALA A 255 -10.75 12.06 -1.18
C ALA A 255 -9.72 10.99 -0.82
N ALA A 256 -10.21 9.85 -0.35
CA ALA A 256 -9.49 8.68 0.09
C ALA A 256 -10.33 7.43 -0.17
N PHE A 257 -9.66 6.29 -0.33
CA PHE A 257 -10.30 4.98 -0.47
C PHE A 257 -9.99 4.15 0.79
N SER A 258 -10.95 3.35 1.25
CA SER A 258 -10.68 2.32 2.25
C SER A 258 -10.41 1.00 1.55
N PHE A 259 -9.42 0.27 2.05
CA PHE A 259 -9.11 -1.09 1.64
C PHE A 259 -9.19 -2.01 2.85
N VAL A 260 -9.84 -3.16 2.69
CA VAL A 260 -9.98 -4.20 3.71
C VAL A 260 -10.11 -5.54 2.98
N HIS A 261 -9.70 -6.65 3.60
CA HIS A 261 -9.83 -7.94 2.95
C HIS A 261 -11.30 -8.38 2.76
N GLY A 262 -12.05 -8.57 3.85
CA GLY A 262 -13.46 -8.97 3.80
C GLY A 262 -14.41 -7.78 3.57
N GLY A 263 -14.52 -6.89 4.57
CA GLY A 263 -15.41 -5.75 4.48
C GLY A 263 -15.61 -4.98 5.78
N LEU A 264 -15.92 -3.69 5.71
CA LEU A 264 -16.19 -2.87 6.89
C LEU A 264 -17.70 -2.88 7.20
N ALA A 265 -18.16 -3.82 8.01
CA ALA A 265 -19.58 -3.87 8.37
C ALA A 265 -20.02 -2.58 9.08
N ALA A 266 -21.20 -2.04 8.74
CA ALA A 266 -21.73 -0.83 9.39
C ALA A 266 -21.92 -1.00 10.92
N THR A 267 -22.14 -2.24 11.36
CA THR A 267 -22.28 -2.62 12.76
C THR A 267 -20.93 -2.76 13.49
N TYR A 268 -19.81 -2.74 12.77
CA TYR A 268 -18.49 -2.88 13.38
C TYR A 268 -18.15 -1.61 14.17
N PRO A 269 -17.79 -1.72 15.46
CA PRO A 269 -17.77 -0.56 16.37
C PRO A 269 -16.48 0.25 16.24
N ASN A 270 -15.37 -0.35 15.81
CA ASN A 270 -14.05 0.27 15.79
C ASN A 270 -13.71 0.86 14.41
N LEU A 271 -14.67 1.52 13.77
CA LEU A 271 -14.47 2.22 12.50
C LEU A 271 -13.82 3.59 12.65
N GLN A 272 -13.56 4.08 13.86
CA GLN A 272 -12.90 5.37 14.10
C GLN A 272 -11.96 5.31 15.34
N PRO A 273 -10.82 6.02 15.30
CA PRO A 273 -10.23 6.62 14.09
C PRO A 273 -9.83 5.54 13.07
N PHE A 274 -10.11 5.78 11.79
CA PHE A 274 -9.81 4.83 10.72
C PHE A 274 -8.51 5.17 9.99
N PRO A 275 -7.58 4.22 9.81
CA PRO A 275 -7.69 2.78 10.08
C PRO A 275 -7.09 2.32 11.41
N SER A 276 -6.49 3.21 12.21
CA SER A 276 -5.70 2.82 13.38
C SER A 276 -6.48 2.06 14.44
N ALA A 277 -7.77 2.34 14.63
CA ALA A 277 -8.59 1.60 15.59
C ALA A 277 -8.61 0.08 15.28
N ILE A 278 -8.77 -0.29 14.00
CA ILE A 278 -8.73 -1.68 13.54
C ILE A 278 -7.30 -2.23 13.64
N ASN A 279 -6.32 -1.48 13.14
CA ASN A 279 -4.94 -1.96 13.06
C ASN A 279 -4.30 -2.16 14.44
N ASN A 280 -4.67 -1.37 15.44
CA ASN A 280 -4.21 -1.54 16.81
C ASN A 280 -4.77 -2.82 17.46
N ILE A 281 -6.05 -3.15 17.24
CA ILE A 281 -6.67 -4.40 17.69
C ILE A 281 -5.98 -5.59 17.00
N SER A 282 -5.79 -5.50 15.68
CA SER A 282 -5.08 -6.47 14.86
C SER A 282 -3.65 -6.73 15.38
N ALA A 283 -2.87 -5.67 15.61
CA ALA A 283 -1.50 -5.79 16.11
C ALA A 283 -1.45 -6.43 17.51
N SER A 284 -2.38 -6.08 18.40
CA SER A 284 -2.50 -6.70 19.72
C SER A 284 -2.78 -8.20 19.63
N LEU A 285 -3.78 -8.61 18.83
CA LEU A 285 -4.14 -10.02 18.69
C LEU A 285 -3.03 -10.83 18.00
N LEU A 286 -2.44 -10.30 16.92
CA LEU A 286 -1.34 -10.97 16.22
C LEU A 286 -0.13 -11.15 17.16
N LYS A 287 0.19 -10.16 17.99
CA LYS A 287 1.23 -10.30 19.04
C LYS A 287 0.92 -11.45 20.00
N LYS A 288 -0.34 -11.59 20.45
CA LYS A 288 -0.76 -12.70 21.34
C LYS A 288 -0.60 -14.05 20.66
N LEU A 289 -1.03 -14.19 19.40
CA LEU A 289 -0.87 -15.42 18.61
C LEU A 289 0.60 -15.84 18.50
N ARG A 290 1.46 -14.89 18.13
CA ARG A 290 2.91 -15.12 17.98
C ARG A 290 3.59 -15.48 19.31
N SER A 291 3.06 -15.02 20.43
CA SER A 291 3.60 -15.29 21.78
C SER A 291 3.16 -16.60 22.43
N ARG A 292 2.28 -17.40 21.79
CA ARG A 292 1.84 -18.69 22.35
C ARG A 292 3.04 -19.61 22.54
N ASN A 293 3.15 -20.17 23.73
CA ASN A 293 4.19 -21.12 24.07
C ASN A 293 3.62 -22.25 24.95
N PRO A 294 3.59 -23.52 24.47
CA PRO A 294 3.93 -23.92 23.10
C PRO A 294 2.92 -23.38 22.07
N GLN A 295 3.32 -23.34 20.79
CA GLN A 295 2.36 -23.17 19.70
C GLN A 295 1.46 -24.42 19.60
N PRO A 296 0.14 -24.26 19.43
CA PRO A 296 -0.77 -25.40 19.35
C PRO A 296 -0.53 -26.17 18.04
N PRO A 297 -0.68 -27.50 18.03
CA PRO A 297 -0.54 -28.27 16.80
C PRO A 297 -1.59 -27.83 15.76
N PRO A 298 -1.25 -27.78 14.47
CA PRO A 298 -2.13 -27.24 13.43
C PRO A 298 -3.34 -28.14 13.17
N HIS A 299 -4.49 -27.53 12.89
CA HIS A 299 -5.72 -28.20 12.47
C HIS A 299 -5.80 -28.21 10.93
N PRO A 300 -6.18 -29.30 10.25
CA PRO A 300 -6.37 -30.68 10.70
C PRO A 300 -5.03 -31.47 10.79
N PRO A 301 -4.98 -32.66 11.45
CA PRO A 301 -6.09 -33.41 12.03
C PRO A 301 -6.40 -33.05 13.50
N HIS A 302 -5.64 -32.13 14.10
CA HIS A 302 -5.85 -31.73 15.49
C HIS A 302 -7.12 -30.89 15.65
N ALA A 303 -7.59 -30.68 16.88
CA ALA A 303 -8.72 -29.80 17.15
C ALA A 303 -8.38 -28.35 16.76
N TYR A 304 -9.38 -27.60 16.29
CA TYR A 304 -9.23 -26.19 15.94
C TYR A 304 -8.67 -25.39 17.14
N PRO A 305 -7.51 -24.72 17.02
CA PRO A 305 -6.86 -24.06 18.16
C PRO A 305 -7.64 -22.85 18.70
N GLY A 306 -8.42 -22.18 17.86
CA GLY A 306 -9.15 -20.97 18.22
C GLY A 306 -8.23 -19.78 18.52
N LEU A 307 -8.83 -18.68 19.01
CA LEU A 307 -8.09 -17.49 19.46
C LEU A 307 -7.46 -17.73 20.85
N PRO A 308 -6.43 -16.95 21.25
CA PRO A 308 -5.79 -17.11 22.56
C PRO A 308 -6.81 -16.92 23.69
N ALA A 309 -6.69 -17.65 24.80
CA ALA A 309 -7.61 -17.56 25.93
C ALA A 309 -7.74 -16.13 26.52
N GLY A 310 -6.71 -15.29 26.38
CA GLY A 310 -6.71 -13.88 26.77
C GLY A 310 -7.14 -12.90 25.66
N ALA A 311 -7.82 -13.38 24.62
CA ALA A 311 -8.36 -12.52 23.57
C ALA A 311 -9.45 -11.60 24.14
N THR A 312 -9.40 -10.31 23.81
CA THR A 312 -10.45 -9.36 24.20
C THR A 312 -11.71 -9.55 23.35
N ARG A 313 -12.79 -8.87 23.72
CA ARG A 313 -14.02 -8.87 22.93
C ARG A 313 -13.79 -8.25 21.55
N GLU A 314 -13.02 -7.16 21.50
CA GLU A 314 -12.67 -6.44 20.27
C GLU A 314 -11.82 -7.32 19.35
N GLU A 315 -10.82 -8.02 19.92
CA GLU A 315 -9.98 -8.97 19.18
C GLU A 315 -10.79 -10.17 18.67
N THR A 316 -11.72 -10.68 19.47
CA THR A 316 -12.64 -11.75 19.03
C THR A 316 -13.54 -11.28 17.89
N ARG A 317 -14.05 -10.05 17.98
CA ARG A 317 -14.91 -9.47 16.94
C ARG A 317 -14.14 -9.12 15.67
N LEU A 318 -12.86 -8.74 15.75
CA LEU A 318 -11.98 -8.54 14.59
C LEU A 318 -11.96 -9.78 13.68
N TYR A 319 -11.86 -10.97 14.28
CA TYR A 319 -11.89 -12.25 13.57
C TYR A 319 -13.31 -12.84 13.40
N GLY A 320 -14.34 -12.13 13.87
CA GLY A 320 -15.73 -12.56 13.76
C GLY A 320 -16.29 -12.39 12.35
N SER A 321 -17.47 -12.97 12.10
CA SER A 321 -18.14 -12.91 10.79
C SER A 321 -18.57 -11.50 10.36
N ASP A 322 -18.74 -10.57 11.31
CA ASP A 322 -18.97 -9.14 11.03
C ASP A 322 -17.69 -8.31 11.14
N GLY A 323 -16.54 -8.95 11.33
CA GLY A 323 -15.23 -8.33 11.39
C GLY A 323 -14.63 -8.09 10.01
N PRO A 324 -13.57 -7.25 9.93
CA PRO A 324 -12.95 -6.83 8.67
C PRO A 324 -12.41 -7.97 7.81
N LEU A 325 -12.09 -9.12 8.40
CA LEU A 325 -11.47 -10.25 7.71
C LEU A 325 -12.48 -11.17 7.01
N TRP A 326 -13.73 -11.23 7.48
CA TRP A 326 -14.70 -12.25 7.04
C TRP A 326 -16.03 -11.69 6.54
N TYR A 327 -16.28 -10.39 6.73
CA TYR A 327 -17.58 -9.83 6.41
C TYR A 327 -17.86 -9.81 4.90
N ARG A 328 -18.91 -10.51 4.47
CA ARG A 328 -19.31 -10.64 3.05
C ARG A 328 -20.53 -9.83 2.64
N GLY A 329 -21.19 -9.15 3.58
CA GLY A 329 -22.48 -8.50 3.30
C GLY A 329 -22.43 -7.46 2.18
N TRP A 330 -21.30 -6.78 1.99
CA TRP A 330 -21.11 -5.86 0.86
C TRP A 330 -21.14 -6.53 -0.51
N ALA A 331 -20.78 -7.80 -0.60
CA ALA A 331 -20.84 -8.60 -1.82
C ALA A 331 -22.16 -9.37 -1.96
N GLU A 332 -22.67 -9.92 -0.85
CA GLU A 332 -23.76 -10.90 -0.87
C GLU A 332 -25.15 -10.31 -0.57
N ASP A 333 -25.26 -9.21 0.17
CA ASP A 333 -26.57 -8.62 0.50
C ASP A 333 -27.22 -7.93 -0.70
N ASP A 334 -28.55 -7.79 -0.65
CA ASP A 334 -29.35 -7.05 -1.65
C ASP A 334 -28.84 -5.62 -1.87
N GLU A 335 -28.84 -5.15 -3.13
CA GLU A 335 -28.40 -3.81 -3.51
C GLU A 335 -29.06 -2.69 -2.70
N SER A 336 -30.37 -2.81 -2.44
CA SER A 336 -31.11 -1.82 -1.66
C SER A 336 -30.62 -1.71 -0.21
N LYS A 337 -30.20 -2.81 0.41
CA LYS A 337 -29.65 -2.82 1.78
C LYS A 337 -28.24 -2.23 1.80
N VAL A 338 -27.41 -2.64 0.84
CA VAL A 338 -26.03 -2.17 0.70
C VAL A 338 -26.01 -0.65 0.45
N CYS A 339 -26.78 -0.16 -0.52
CA CYS A 339 -26.79 1.25 -0.86
C CYS A 339 -27.44 2.14 0.20
N ALA A 340 -28.32 1.59 1.04
CA ALA A 340 -28.89 2.33 2.17
C ALA A 340 -27.90 2.54 3.33
N ARG A 341 -26.83 1.73 3.41
CA ARG A 341 -25.90 1.73 4.56
C ARG A 341 -24.50 2.23 4.25
N VAL A 342 -24.07 2.14 2.99
CA VAL A 342 -22.68 2.45 2.60
C VAL A 342 -22.23 3.85 3.02
N ASP A 343 -23.10 4.86 2.92
CA ASP A 343 -22.76 6.24 3.24
C ASP A 343 -22.41 6.45 4.72
N GLU A 344 -23.02 5.67 5.63
CA GLU A 344 -22.68 5.71 7.05
C GLU A 344 -21.23 5.27 7.29
N VAL A 345 -20.80 4.23 6.59
CA VAL A 345 -19.43 3.69 6.74
C VAL A 345 -18.42 4.64 6.12
N LEU A 346 -18.68 5.10 4.89
CA LEU A 346 -17.82 6.07 4.20
C LEU A 346 -17.61 7.36 5.00
N GLN A 347 -18.67 7.86 5.66
CA GLN A 347 -18.60 9.02 6.53
C GLN A 347 -17.76 8.77 7.79
N LYS A 348 -17.84 7.56 8.37
CA LYS A 348 -17.02 7.18 9.53
C LYS A 348 -15.55 7.03 9.14
N THR A 349 -15.26 6.46 7.98
CA THR A 349 -13.88 6.18 7.52
C THR A 349 -13.23 7.35 6.82
N GLY A 350 -13.98 8.41 6.48
CA GLY A 350 -13.47 9.55 5.72
C GLY A 350 -13.00 9.15 4.33
N THR A 351 -13.79 8.31 3.65
CA THR A 351 -13.47 7.77 2.32
C THR A 351 -14.63 7.95 1.35
N ARG A 352 -14.36 7.93 0.05
CA ARG A 352 -15.36 7.95 -1.03
C ARG A 352 -15.81 6.57 -1.46
N ARG A 353 -14.89 5.62 -1.36
CA ARG A 353 -15.07 4.25 -1.83
C ARG A 353 -14.44 3.29 -0.87
N MET A 354 -15.02 2.10 -0.82
CA MET A 354 -14.53 0.97 -0.07
C MET A 354 -14.22 -0.16 -1.05
N VAL A 355 -13.02 -0.70 -0.95
CA VAL A 355 -12.48 -1.75 -1.81
C VAL A 355 -12.20 -2.99 -0.97
N MET A 356 -12.62 -4.17 -1.44
CA MET A 356 -12.41 -5.44 -0.74
C MET A 356 -12.20 -6.64 -1.65
N GLY A 357 -11.55 -7.68 -1.12
CA GLY A 357 -11.35 -8.99 -1.74
C GLY A 357 -12.32 -10.03 -1.18
N HIS A 358 -11.80 -11.23 -0.83
CA HIS A 358 -12.45 -12.31 -0.03
C HIS A 358 -13.66 -13.03 -0.62
N THR A 359 -14.54 -12.30 -1.31
CA THR A 359 -15.80 -12.81 -1.86
C THR A 359 -15.70 -12.78 -3.38
N PRO A 360 -15.28 -13.90 -3.99
CA PRO A 360 -14.93 -13.88 -5.40
C PRO A 360 -16.16 -13.73 -6.29
N ASN A 361 -16.02 -12.88 -7.31
CA ASN A 361 -16.83 -12.95 -8.52
C ASN A 361 -15.95 -13.41 -9.68
N PHE A 362 -16.10 -14.66 -10.10
CA PHE A 362 -15.18 -15.28 -11.05
C PHE A 362 -15.22 -14.68 -12.47
N GLN A 363 -16.16 -13.76 -12.76
CA GLN A 363 -16.33 -13.16 -14.09
C GLN A 363 -15.82 -11.72 -14.18
N SER A 364 -15.95 -10.93 -13.11
CA SER A 364 -15.62 -9.50 -13.14
C SER A 364 -15.46 -8.89 -11.75
N ILE A 365 -14.72 -7.79 -11.67
CA ILE A 365 -14.79 -6.87 -10.53
C ILE A 365 -16.22 -6.32 -10.43
N VAL A 366 -16.78 -6.25 -9.23
CA VAL A 366 -18.16 -5.78 -9.02
C VAL A 366 -18.16 -4.39 -8.40
N ALA A 367 -18.78 -3.44 -9.09
CA ALA A 367 -19.06 -2.10 -8.58
C ALA A 367 -20.52 -1.97 -8.16
N ARG A 368 -20.76 -1.55 -6.92
CA ARG A 368 -22.11 -1.36 -6.36
C ARG A 368 -22.35 0.07 -5.90
N CYS A 369 -23.61 0.49 -5.85
CA CYS A 369 -24.01 1.81 -5.35
C CYS A 369 -23.28 2.99 -6.00
N GLY A 370 -23.14 2.98 -7.34
CA GLY A 370 -22.38 3.99 -8.07
C GLY A 370 -20.86 3.91 -7.82
N GLY A 371 -20.37 2.69 -7.60
CA GLY A 371 -18.96 2.38 -7.31
C GLY A 371 -18.51 2.74 -5.90
N LYS A 372 -19.43 3.05 -4.96
CA LYS A 372 -19.05 3.31 -3.55
C LYS A 372 -18.48 2.05 -2.88
N VAL A 373 -18.92 0.87 -3.33
CA VAL A 373 -18.41 -0.43 -2.93
C VAL A 373 -17.80 -1.10 -4.16
N LEU A 374 -16.57 -1.58 -4.04
CA LEU A 374 -15.81 -2.25 -5.09
C LEU A 374 -15.32 -3.60 -4.55
N ILE A 375 -15.76 -4.69 -5.17
CA ILE A 375 -15.35 -6.06 -4.82
C ILE A 375 -14.41 -6.53 -5.91
N ILE A 376 -13.14 -6.73 -5.57
CA ILE A 376 -12.04 -6.92 -6.53
C ILE A 376 -11.44 -8.31 -6.51
N ASP A 377 -11.92 -9.20 -5.65
CA ASP A 377 -11.59 -10.62 -5.74
C ASP A 377 -12.38 -11.25 -6.88
N THR A 378 -11.65 -11.78 -7.84
CA THR A 378 -12.16 -12.47 -9.01
C THR A 378 -11.72 -13.93 -9.08
N GLY A 379 -11.13 -14.46 -8.00
CA GLY A 379 -10.58 -15.81 -7.98
C GLY A 379 -9.39 -16.00 -8.93
N ILE A 380 -8.42 -15.08 -8.86
CA ILE A 380 -7.25 -14.99 -9.75
C ILE A 380 -6.41 -16.28 -9.72
N SER A 381 -6.29 -16.93 -8.56
CA SER A 381 -5.54 -18.17 -8.43
C SER A 381 -6.13 -19.29 -9.29
N HIS A 382 -5.27 -20.11 -9.89
CA HIS A 382 -5.61 -21.33 -10.61
C HIS A 382 -6.44 -22.30 -9.75
N ALA A 383 -6.37 -22.20 -8.41
CA ALA A 383 -7.21 -22.98 -7.50
C ALA A 383 -8.72 -22.64 -7.64
N TYR A 384 -9.05 -21.44 -8.13
CA TYR A 384 -10.42 -21.00 -8.40
C TYR A 384 -10.72 -20.90 -9.90
N GLY A 385 -9.76 -20.41 -10.69
CA GLY A 385 -9.86 -20.31 -12.15
C GLY A 385 -10.78 -19.19 -12.65
N GLY A 386 -10.90 -18.10 -11.89
CA GLY A 386 -11.61 -16.91 -12.33
C GLY A 386 -10.74 -15.97 -13.17
N VAL A 387 -11.29 -14.81 -13.52
CA VAL A 387 -10.61 -13.88 -14.43
C VAL A 387 -9.40 -13.19 -13.79
N LEU A 388 -8.32 -13.06 -14.54
CA LEU A 388 -7.15 -12.29 -14.14
C LEU A 388 -7.47 -10.79 -14.22
N SER A 389 -7.52 -10.12 -13.07
CA SER A 389 -7.94 -8.72 -13.01
C SER A 389 -7.20 -7.87 -11.98
N ALA A 390 -7.17 -6.56 -12.22
CA ALA A 390 -6.73 -5.56 -11.26
C ALA A 390 -7.65 -4.34 -11.29
N LEU A 391 -7.81 -3.67 -10.15
CA LEU A 391 -8.50 -2.38 -10.07
C LEU A 391 -7.49 -1.26 -10.35
N SER A 392 -7.76 -0.41 -11.33
CA SER A 392 -7.00 0.81 -11.61
C SER A 392 -7.77 2.04 -11.13
N ILE A 393 -7.10 2.90 -10.38
CA ILE A 393 -7.65 4.17 -9.90
C ILE A 393 -6.70 5.27 -10.35
N GLU A 394 -7.19 6.15 -11.22
CA GLU A 394 -6.49 7.35 -11.67
C GLU A 394 -7.18 8.57 -11.07
N TYR A 395 -6.43 9.33 -10.29
CA TYR A 395 -6.87 10.56 -9.67
C TYR A 395 -6.09 11.74 -10.26
N SER A 396 -6.78 12.84 -10.54
CA SER A 396 -6.12 14.09 -10.93
C SER A 396 -6.80 15.30 -10.33
N LEU A 397 -5.99 16.32 -10.07
CA LEU A 397 -6.43 17.61 -9.60
C LEU A 397 -5.80 18.70 -10.49
N GLU A 398 -6.64 19.36 -11.26
CA GLU A 398 -6.23 20.37 -12.25
C GLU A 398 -6.64 21.77 -11.78
N PRO A 399 -5.76 22.77 -11.84
CA PRO A 399 -6.14 24.14 -11.52
C PRO A 399 -7.13 24.68 -12.57
N VAL A 400 -8.16 25.39 -12.11
CA VAL A 400 -9.09 26.10 -13.01
C VAL A 400 -8.67 27.56 -13.14
N LYS A 401 -8.73 28.10 -14.37
CA LYS A 401 -8.46 29.51 -14.65
C LYS A 401 -9.47 30.38 -13.90
N GLY A 402 -9.00 31.31 -13.08
CA GLY A 402 -9.85 32.14 -12.22
C GLY A 402 -10.07 31.61 -10.80
N GLY A 403 -9.38 30.52 -10.41
CA GLY A 403 -9.39 29.98 -9.06
C GLY A 403 -10.10 28.62 -8.94
N GLY A 404 -9.85 27.92 -7.83
CA GLY A 404 -10.40 26.59 -7.60
C GLY A 404 -9.70 25.48 -8.37
N TRP A 405 -10.29 24.28 -8.36
CA TRP A 405 -9.72 23.05 -8.89
C TRP A 405 -10.77 22.16 -9.53
N LYS A 406 -10.39 21.47 -10.60
CA LYS A 406 -11.14 20.38 -11.20
C LYS A 406 -10.53 19.07 -10.72
N GLU A 407 -11.27 18.40 -9.87
CA GLU A 407 -10.95 17.08 -9.36
C GLU A 407 -11.56 16.02 -10.27
N GLN A 408 -10.79 15.02 -10.65
CA GLN A 408 -11.24 13.90 -11.47
C GLN A 408 -10.76 12.58 -10.87
N GLU A 409 -11.65 11.61 -10.88
CA GLU A 409 -11.43 10.24 -10.44
C GLU A 409 -11.96 9.29 -11.52
N VAL A 410 -11.09 8.40 -11.99
CA VAL A 410 -11.42 7.36 -12.98
C VAL A 410 -11.05 6.02 -12.38
N VAL A 411 -12.02 5.12 -12.25
CA VAL A 411 -11.81 3.77 -11.74
C VAL A 411 -12.17 2.77 -12.82
N LYS A 412 -11.25 1.84 -13.10
CA LYS A 412 -11.42 0.79 -14.10
C LYS A 412 -11.12 -0.59 -13.52
N ALA A 413 -11.81 -1.60 -14.01
CA ALA A 413 -11.32 -2.97 -13.93
C ALA A 413 -10.44 -3.24 -15.14
N LEU A 414 -9.21 -3.67 -14.90
CA LEU A 414 -8.29 -4.14 -15.92
C LEU A 414 -8.37 -5.66 -15.99
N TYR A 415 -8.31 -6.22 -17.20
CA TYR A 415 -8.34 -7.66 -17.38
C TYR A 415 -7.30 -8.16 -18.38
N ALA A 416 -6.74 -9.35 -18.13
CA ALA A 416 -5.66 -9.86 -18.98
C ALA A 416 -6.19 -10.45 -20.29
N GLU A 417 -7.44 -10.93 -20.27
CA GLU A 417 -8.02 -11.75 -21.34
C GLU A 417 -9.35 -11.18 -21.89
N GLN A 418 -9.79 -10.02 -21.41
CA GLN A 418 -11.00 -9.32 -21.87
C GLN A 418 -10.79 -7.81 -21.84
N GLU A 419 -11.74 -7.04 -22.39
CA GLU A 419 -11.66 -5.58 -22.41
C GLU A 419 -11.76 -4.98 -21.01
N ASP A 420 -10.99 -3.92 -20.76
CA ASP A 420 -11.09 -3.13 -19.54
C ASP A 420 -12.49 -2.51 -19.39
N GLU A 421 -12.99 -2.48 -18.16
CA GLU A 421 -14.31 -1.94 -17.84
C GLU A 421 -14.18 -0.62 -17.08
N LEU A 422 -14.88 0.43 -17.54
CA LEU A 422 -15.01 1.68 -16.79
C LEU A 422 -16.08 1.54 -15.70
N LEU A 423 -15.65 1.49 -14.44
CA LEU A 423 -16.54 1.36 -13.28
C LEU A 423 -17.03 2.72 -12.78
N VAL A 424 -16.15 3.72 -12.79
CA VAL A 424 -16.42 5.06 -12.28
C VAL A 424 -15.73 6.10 -13.12
N HIS A 425 -16.45 7.17 -13.45
CA HIS A 425 -15.87 8.44 -13.88
C HIS A 425 -16.57 9.57 -13.13
N ALA A 426 -15.87 10.18 -12.17
CA ALA A 426 -16.38 11.29 -11.38
C ALA A 426 -15.56 12.55 -11.65
N THR A 427 -16.25 13.70 -11.77
CA THR A 427 -15.63 15.02 -11.88
C THR A 427 -16.29 15.96 -10.88
N ARG A 428 -15.49 16.75 -10.16
CA ARG A 428 -15.97 17.72 -9.16
C ARG A 428 -15.23 19.04 -9.36
N GLU A 429 -15.97 20.13 -9.22
CA GLU A 429 -15.38 21.46 -9.12
C GLU A 429 -15.22 21.80 -7.64
N LEU A 430 -14.00 22.09 -7.23
CA LEU A 430 -13.67 22.48 -5.86
C LEU A 430 -13.41 23.99 -5.86
N VAL A 431 -14.22 24.71 -5.10
CA VAL A 431 -14.08 26.16 -4.92
C VAL A 431 -13.20 26.43 -3.69
N GLY A 432 -12.33 27.42 -3.81
CA GLY A 432 -11.50 27.89 -2.71
C GLY A 432 -10.10 27.30 -2.66
N ASP A 433 -9.42 27.59 -1.56
CA ASP A 433 -8.07 27.12 -1.29
C ASP A 433 -8.11 25.69 -0.72
N LEU A 434 -7.19 24.83 -1.19
CA LEU A 434 -7.05 23.46 -0.68
C LEU A 434 -6.10 23.38 0.51
N TRP A 435 -5.28 24.42 0.70
CA TRP A 435 -4.28 24.54 1.75
C TRP A 435 -4.85 25.23 2.97
#